data_AF-A0A7J3LZP8-F1
#
_entry.id   AF-A0A7J3LZP8-F1
#
_cell.length_a   1.000
_cell.length_b   1.000
_cell.length_c   1.000
_cell.angle_alpha   90.00
_cell.angle_beta   90.00
_cell.angle_gamma   90.00
#
_symmetry.space_group_name_H-M   'P 1'
#
loop_
_entity.id
_entity.type
_entity.pdbx_description
1 polymer ?
#
loop_
_entity_poly.entity_id
_entity_poly.type
_entity_poly.pdbx_seq_one_letter_code
_entity_poly.pdbx_strand_id
1 'polypeptide(L)' 'MKVYKPKNDIVLKAELHVHSRYSDGLDSVEKLVREAIKKGIEIISITDHDTLNGSLSAIELVEAEKLEIIVVP' A
#
# COMPACT_ATOMS: atom_id res chain seq x y z
N MET A 1 23.29 0.23 9.60
CA MET A 1 22.53 0.23 8.33
C MET A 1 22.78 1.55 7.62
N LYS A 2 23.40 1.56 6.43
CA LYS A 2 23.56 2.79 5.64
C LYS A 2 22.24 3.08 4.96
N VAL A 3 21.49 4.06 5.45
CA VAL A 3 20.31 4.57 4.76
C VAL A 3 20.80 5.41 3.58
N TYR A 4 20.49 4.96 2.37
CA TYR A 4 20.76 5.72 1.16
C TYR A 4 20.04 7.07 1.24
N LYS A 5 20.79 8.16 1.09
CA LYS A 5 20.27 9.53 0.98
C LYS A 5 20.56 10.02 -0.44
N PRO A 6 19.61 9.87 -1.38
CA PRO A 6 19.82 10.37 -2.74
C PRO A 6 19.97 11.89 -2.71
N LYS A 7 20.86 12.40 -3.57
CA LYS A 7 20.93 13.82 -3.91
C LYS A 7 20.31 13.99 -5.29
N ASN A 8 19.21 14.74 -5.35
CA ASN A 8 18.50 15.16 -6.57
C ASN A 8 17.63 14.11 -7.30
N ASP A 9 17.26 13.00 -6.66
CA ASP A 9 16.33 12.02 -7.24
C ASP A 9 14.92 12.13 -6.66
N ILE A 10 13.91 11.77 -7.45
CA ILE A 10 12.55 11.52 -6.97
C ILE A 10 12.61 10.27 -6.08
N VAL A 11 12.37 10.45 -4.78
CA VAL A 11 12.28 9.34 -3.82
C VAL A 11 10.83 8.98 -3.61
N LEU A 12 10.42 7.84 -4.15
CA LEU A 12 9.10 7.28 -3.89
C LEU A 12 9.17 6.40 -2.63
N LYS A 13 8.22 6.61 -1.71
CA LYS A 13 8.04 5.71 -0.56
C LYS A 13 6.98 4.66 -0.89
N ALA A 14 7.36 3.39 -0.74
CA ALA A 14 6.49 2.27 -1.05
C ALA A 14 6.39 1.28 0.11
N GLU A 15 5.19 0.76 0.35
CA GLU A 15 4.93 -0.48 1.09
C GLU A 15 4.62 -1.57 0.06
N LEU A 16 5.49 -2.56 -0.07
CA LEU A 16 5.36 -3.58 -1.12
C LEU A 16 5.04 -4.96 -0.57
N HIS A 17 4.88 -5.09 0.75
CA HIS A 17 4.57 -6.36 1.40
C HIS A 17 3.76 -6.10 2.67
N VAL A 18 2.44 -6.03 2.51
CA VAL A 18 1.52 -6.01 3.64
C VAL A 18 0.35 -6.94 3.42
N HIS A 19 -0.05 -7.65 4.47
CA HIS A 19 -1.17 -8.57 4.43
C HIS A 19 -2.40 -7.93 5.06
N SER A 20 -3.57 -8.24 4.52
CA SER A 20 -4.86 -7.78 5.01
C SER A 20 -5.65 -8.92 5.65
N ARG A 21 -6.86 -8.61 6.12
CA ARG A 21 -7.82 -9.62 6.61
C ARG A 21 -8.31 -10.60 5.54
N TYR A 22 -7.95 -10.42 4.27
CA TYR A 22 -8.19 -11.43 3.23
C TYR A 22 -7.25 -12.63 3.34
N SER A 23 -6.16 -12.54 4.12
CA SER A 23 -5.32 -13.68 4.48
C SER A 23 -5.06 -13.75 6.00
N ASP A 24 -3.86 -13.42 6.47
CA ASP A 24 -3.42 -13.48 7.88
C ASP A 24 -3.13 -12.10 8.49
N GLY A 25 -3.39 -11.01 7.76
CA GLY A 25 -3.30 -9.65 8.26
C GLY A 25 -4.42 -9.29 9.24
N LEU A 26 -4.13 -8.37 10.16
CA LEU A 26 -5.10 -7.94 11.19
C LEU A 26 -6.01 -6.81 10.74
N ASP A 27 -5.52 -5.96 9.84
CA ASP A 27 -6.18 -4.73 9.42
C ASP A 27 -6.97 -4.90 8.12
N SER A 28 -8.07 -4.15 8.00
CA SER A 28 -8.82 -4.08 6.74
C SER A 28 -8.00 -3.35 5.67
N VAL A 29 -8.31 -3.64 4.40
CA VAL A 29 -7.72 -2.93 3.25
C VAL A 29 -7.85 -1.41 3.40
N GLU A 30 -9.03 -0.91 3.78
CA GLU A 30 -9.25 0.52 4.02
C GLU A 30 -8.29 1.08 5.07
N LYS A 31 -8.11 0.39 6.19
CA LYS A 31 -7.21 0.84 7.24
C LYS A 31 -5.76 0.85 6.76
N LEU A 32 -5.33 -0.18 6.04
CA LEU A 32 -3.98 -0.25 5.46
C LEU A 32 -3.71 0.93 4.51
N VAL A 33 -4.63 1.19 3.57
CA VAL A 33 -4.52 2.29 2.61
C VAL A 33 -4.49 3.65 3.32
N ARG A 34 -5.40 3.90 4.26
CA ARG A 34 -5.43 5.18 5.00
C ARG A 34 -4.19 5.38 5.87
N GLU A 35 -3.66 4.34 6.49
CA GLU A 35 -2.43 4.42 7.28
C GLU A 35 -1.19 4.62 6.40
N ALA A 36 -1.14 4.02 5.21
CA ALA A 36 -0.07 4.27 4.24
C ALA A 36 -0.02 5.75 3.84
N ILE A 37 -1.17 6.34 3.48
CA ILE A 37 -1.29 7.77 3.16
C ILE A 37 -0.82 8.63 4.34
N LYS A 38 -1.30 8.35 5.56
CA LYS A 38 -0.87 9.09 6.77
C LYS A 38 0.64 9.03 7.02
N LYS A 39 1.29 7.94 6.66
CA LYS A 39 2.75 7.75 6.78
C LYS A 39 3.54 8.37 5.61
N GLY A 40 2.85 8.97 4.64
CA GLY A 40 3.45 9.52 3.43
C GLY A 40 4.02 8.44 2.51
N ILE A 41 3.38 7.27 2.48
CA ILE A 41 3.66 6.21 1.52
C ILE A 41 2.82 6.49 0.28
N GLU A 42 3.47 6.50 -0.88
CA GLU A 42 2.89 6.87 -2.17
C GLU A 42 2.46 5.65 -2.98
N ILE A 43 3.02 4.47 -2.66
CA ILE A 43 2.74 3.21 -3.35
C ILE A 43 2.47 2.11 -2.31
N ILE A 44 1.40 1.34 -2.49
CA ILE A 44 1.07 0.19 -1.64
C ILE A 44 0.81 -1.06 -2.48
N SER A 45 1.27 -2.22 -2.02
CA SER A 45 0.90 -3.54 -2.53
C SER A 45 0.39 -4.43 -1.39
N ILE A 46 -0.81 -4.99 -1.55
CA ILE A 46 -1.42 -5.89 -0.56
C ILE A 46 -1.20 -7.34 -1.01
N THR A 47 -0.22 -7.99 -0.42
CA THR A 47 0.30 -9.29 -0.85
C THR A 47 -0.30 -10.42 -0.01
N ASP A 48 -1.62 -10.57 -0.04
CA ASP A 48 -2.32 -11.62 0.70
C ASP A 48 -1.94 -13.03 0.20
N HIS A 49 -1.91 -14.01 1.11
CA HIS A 49 -1.57 -15.39 0.77
C HIS A 49 -2.57 -15.99 -0.23
N ASP A 50 -2.05 -16.48 -1.36
CA ASP A 50 -2.78 -17.20 -2.40
C ASP A 50 -4.03 -16.46 -2.97
N THR A 51 -4.11 -15.14 -2.81
CA THR A 51 -5.23 -14.33 -3.29
C THR A 51 -4.83 -12.90 -3.64
N LEU A 52 -5.51 -12.32 -4.63
CA LEU A 52 -5.38 -10.90 -4.99
C LEU A 52 -6.53 -10.04 -4.44
N ASN A 53 -7.44 -10.63 -3.65
CA ASN A 53 -8.64 -9.92 -3.19
C ASN A 53 -8.32 -8.63 -2.41
N GLY A 54 -7.26 -8.62 -1.59
CA GLY A 54 -6.82 -7.43 -0.88
C GLY A 54 -6.37 -6.32 -1.82
N SER A 55 -5.50 -6.63 -2.77
CA SER A 55 -5.02 -5.71 -3.80
C SER A 55 -6.15 -5.17 -4.68
N LEU A 56 -7.05 -6.03 -5.15
CA LEU A 56 -8.21 -5.61 -5.96
C LEU A 56 -9.16 -4.70 -5.18
N SER A 57 -9.44 -5.05 -3.91
CA SER A 57 -10.24 -4.20 -3.02
C SER A 57 -9.58 -2.85 -2.75
N ALA A 58 -8.24 -2.77 -2.73
CA ALA A 58 -7.52 -1.52 -2.58
C ALA A 58 -7.66 -0.64 -3.82
N ILE A 59 -7.57 -1.22 -5.03
CA ILE A 59 -7.80 -0.50 -6.28
C ILE A 59 -9.21 0.10 -6.30
N GLU A 60 -10.24 -0.70 -6.02
CA GLU A 60 -11.63 -0.23 -6.00
C GLU A 60 -11.83 0.92 -5.01
N LEU A 61 -11.27 0.81 -3.80
CA LEU A 61 -11.32 1.86 -2.78
C LEU A 61 -10.64 3.15 -3.25
N VAL A 62 -9.43 3.05 -3.78
CA VAL A 62 -8.64 4.20 -4.23
C VAL A 62 -9.33 4.93 -5.38
N GLU A 63 -9.90 4.19 -6.34
CA GLU A 63 -10.66 4.76 -7.45
C GLU A 63 -11.96 5.43 -6.98
N ALA A 64 -12.72 4.76 -6.12
CA ALA A 64 -14.01 5.25 -5.63
C ALA A 64 -13.87 6.54 -4.79
N GLU A 65 -12.86 6.60 -3.92
CA GLU A 65 -12.61 7.74 -3.05
C GLU A 65 -11.63 8.78 -3.63
N LYS A 66 -11.03 8.50 -4.80
CA LYS A 66 -10.01 9.35 -5.45
C LYS A 66 -8.82 9.64 -4.52
N LEU A 67 -8.31 8.59 -3.88
CA LEU A 67 -7.20 8.70 -2.94
C LEU A 67 -5.87 8.91 -3.68
N GLU A 68 -5.00 9.75 -3.13
CA GLU A 68 -3.67 10.04 -3.70
C GLU A 68 -2.63 8.99 -3.29
N ILE A 69 -2.84 7.73 -3.68
CA ILE A 69 -1.90 6.64 -3.49
C ILE A 69 -2.01 5.65 -4.66
N ILE A 70 -0.88 5.10 -5.11
CA ILE A 70 -0.85 4.11 -6.18
C ILE A 70 -0.94 2.71 -5.57
N VAL A 71 -1.82 1.87 -6.11
CA VAL A 71 -1.89 0.45 -5.75
C VAL A 71 -1.17 -0.37 -6.82
N VAL A 72 -0.24 -1.22 -6.40
CA VAL A 72 0.38 -2.25 -7.25
C VAL A 72 -0.17 -3.60 -6.82
N PRO A 73 -1.00 -4.27 -7.65
CA PRO A 73 -1.70 -5.48 -7.23
C PRO A 73 -0.79 -6.68 -7.04
#